data_AF-A0A8I6YB49-F1
#
_entry.id   AF-A0A8I6YB49-F1
#
_cell.length_a   1.000
_cell.length_b   1.000
_cell.length_c   1.000
_cell.angle_alpha   90.00
_cell.angle_beta   90.00
_cell.angle_gamma   90.00
#
_symmetry.space_group_name_H-M   'P 1'
#
loop_
_entity.id
_entity.type
_entity.pdbx_description
1 polymer ?
#
loop_
_entity_poly.entity_id
_entity_poly.type
_entity_poly.pdbx_seq_one_letter_code
_entity_poly.pdbx_strand_id
1 'polypeptide(L)'
;MYMMGMYILPEGVHSAFDKELARFFWHAGDGRPKYHMVKWADICLPKDRGGLGIRASHRMNVALMLRWVWRILQADGGLWLQLIKAKYLRGGPLLACSLANGLQSWKSIQSIKNDISLGLLVSVGNGSGTQFWLDPWLDGEPLRLRFPRLFAICDDPTILVSASALEDG
;
A
#
# COMPACT_ATOMS: atom_id res chain seq x y z
N MET A 1 -15.69 3.28 10.56
CA MET A 1 -14.26 3.05 10.89
C MET A 1 -13.90 1.56 10.94
N TYR A 2 -14.70 0.68 11.57
CA TYR A 2 -14.41 -0.77 11.65
C TYR A 2 -14.25 -1.44 10.27
N MET A 3 -15.13 -1.16 9.31
CA MET A 3 -15.08 -1.74 7.95
C MET A 3 -13.83 -1.33 7.15
N MET A 4 -13.36 -0.07 7.31
CA MET A 4 -12.12 0.43 6.68
C MET A 4 -10.88 -0.32 7.17
N GLY A 5 -10.94 -0.93 8.34
CA GLY A 5 -9.85 -1.76 8.85
C GLY A 5 -9.79 -3.15 8.21
N MET A 6 -10.79 -3.58 7.45
CA MET A 6 -10.89 -4.96 6.94
C MET A 6 -10.82 -5.04 5.42
N TYR A 7 -11.29 -4.01 4.71
CA TYR A 7 -11.26 -3.94 3.25
C TYR A 7 -11.30 -2.48 2.75
N ILE A 8 -10.84 -2.28 1.51
CA ILE A 8 -10.92 -0.99 0.84
C ILE A 8 -12.38 -0.74 0.44
N LEU A 9 -12.92 0.42 0.84
CA LEU A 9 -14.29 0.80 0.55
C LEU A 9 -14.39 1.28 -0.90
N PRO A 10 -15.56 1.15 -1.54
CA PRO A 10 -15.79 1.74 -2.85
C PRO A 10 -15.61 3.26 -2.85
N GLU A 11 -15.12 3.80 -3.95
CA GLU A 11 -14.83 5.24 -4.11
C GLU A 11 -16.06 6.13 -3.85
N GLY A 12 -17.26 5.65 -4.18
CA GLY A 12 -18.51 6.36 -3.89
C GLY A 12 -18.75 6.60 -2.40
N VAL A 13 -18.32 5.68 -1.53
CA VAL A 13 -18.43 5.83 -0.07
C VAL A 13 -17.43 6.88 0.42
N HIS A 14 -16.20 6.86 -0.10
CA HIS A 14 -15.20 7.89 0.20
C HIS A 14 -15.67 9.27 -0.23
N SER A 15 -16.23 9.38 -1.44
CA SER A 15 -16.80 10.61 -1.98
C SER A 15 -17.96 11.13 -1.13
N ALA A 16 -18.82 10.26 -0.61
CA ALA A 16 -19.91 10.65 0.28
C ALA A 16 -19.39 11.20 1.62
N PHE A 17 -18.38 10.57 2.22
CA PHE A 17 -17.73 11.08 3.43
C PHE A 17 -17.07 12.44 3.19
N ASP A 18 -16.29 12.55 2.12
CA ASP A 18 -15.58 13.78 1.78
C ASP A 18 -16.55 14.92 1.46
N LYS A 19 -17.72 14.62 0.86
CA LYS A 19 -18.80 15.60 0.63
C LYS A 19 -19.36 16.15 1.93
N GLU A 20 -19.67 15.30 2.92
CA GLU A 20 -20.19 15.76 4.20
C GLU A 20 -19.13 16.54 5.00
N LEU A 21 -17.87 16.13 4.95
CA LEU A 21 -16.76 16.87 5.57
C LEU A 21 -16.56 18.24 4.89
N ALA A 22 -16.59 18.30 3.55
CA ALA A 22 -16.51 19.55 2.80
C ALA A 22 -17.70 20.46 3.11
N ARG A 23 -18.90 19.90 3.21
CA ARG A 23 -20.10 20.65 3.58
C ARG A 23 -19.94 21.23 4.98
N PHE A 24 -19.58 20.42 5.97
CA PHE A 24 -19.33 20.89 7.33
C PHE A 24 -18.28 22.00 7.36
N PHE A 25 -17.15 21.81 6.68
CA PHE A 25 -16.04 22.77 6.67
C PHE A 25 -16.44 24.11 6.04
N TRP A 26 -17.10 24.10 4.87
CA TRP A 26 -17.44 25.33 4.15
C TRP A 26 -18.74 26.00 4.63
N HIS A 27 -19.64 25.26 5.30
CA HIS A 27 -20.99 25.73 5.65
C HIS A 27 -21.19 25.92 7.16
N ALA A 28 -20.12 25.85 7.96
CA ALA A 28 -20.18 26.11 9.39
C ALA A 28 -20.76 27.51 9.66
N GLY A 29 -21.96 27.57 10.27
CA GLY A 29 -22.62 28.80 10.71
C GLY A 29 -24.09 28.88 10.34
N ASP A 30 -24.42 28.87 9.03
CA ASP A 30 -25.74 29.37 8.57
C ASP A 30 -26.55 28.36 7.74
N GLY A 31 -26.01 27.15 7.51
CA GLY A 31 -26.65 26.12 6.67
C GLY A 31 -26.79 26.47 5.18
N ARG A 32 -26.38 27.69 4.78
CA ARG A 32 -26.43 28.17 3.40
C ARG A 32 -25.17 27.78 2.63
N PRO A 33 -25.31 27.39 1.34
CA PRO A 33 -24.16 27.12 0.49
C PRO A 33 -23.29 28.37 0.31
N LYS A 34 -22.04 28.28 0.78
CA LYS A 34 -21.00 29.28 0.52
C LYS A 34 -20.16 28.83 -0.67
N TYR A 35 -19.93 29.75 -1.61
CA TYR A 35 -19.08 29.48 -2.76
C TYR A 35 -17.64 29.26 -2.28
N HIS A 36 -16.98 28.23 -2.81
CA HIS A 36 -15.59 27.91 -2.51
C HIS A 36 -14.84 27.65 -3.81
N MET A 37 -13.64 28.20 -3.94
CA MET A 37 -12.81 28.11 -5.16
C MET A 37 -11.76 27.01 -5.08
N VAL A 38 -11.61 26.37 -3.93
CA VAL A 38 -10.58 25.35 -3.67
C VAL A 38 -11.23 23.98 -3.60
N LYS A 39 -10.68 23.01 -4.35
CA LYS A 39 -11.18 21.63 -4.32
C LYS A 39 -10.89 21.00 -2.96
N TRP A 40 -11.81 20.17 -2.48
CA TRP A 40 -11.65 19.45 -1.21
C TRP A 40 -10.36 18.61 -1.16
N ALA A 41 -9.96 18.02 -2.30
CA ALA A 41 -8.73 17.25 -2.41
C ALA A 41 -7.46 18.08 -2.10
N ASP A 42 -7.44 19.35 -2.51
CA ASP A 42 -6.30 20.25 -2.28
C ASP A 42 -6.21 20.65 -0.81
N ILE A 43 -7.35 20.85 -0.15
CA ILE A 43 -7.43 21.11 1.29
C ILE A 43 -6.91 19.92 2.11
N CYS A 44 -7.19 18.69 1.64
CA CYS A 44 -6.71 17.47 2.27
C CYS A 44 -5.21 17.21 2.09
N LEU A 45 -4.48 18.05 1.35
CA LEU A 45 -3.02 17.93 1.25
C LEU A 45 -2.35 18.28 2.59
N PRO A 46 -1.15 17.73 2.86
CA PRO A 46 -0.32 18.18 3.97
C PRO A 46 -0.07 19.69 3.92
N LYS A 47 0.17 20.30 5.08
CA LYS A 47 0.49 21.74 5.19
C LYS A 47 1.70 22.13 4.35
N ASP A 48 2.70 21.25 4.30
CA ASP A 48 3.93 21.42 3.52
C ASP A 48 3.69 21.41 2.00
N ARG A 49 2.52 20.94 1.57
CA ARG A 49 2.07 20.94 0.16
C ARG A 49 0.93 21.93 -0.09
N GLY A 50 0.73 22.90 0.81
CA GLY A 50 -0.27 23.98 0.66
C GLY A 50 -1.70 23.62 1.06
N GLY A 51 -1.94 22.45 1.65
CA GLY A 51 -3.24 22.08 2.20
C GLY A 51 -3.40 22.39 3.69
N LEU A 52 -4.51 21.96 4.29
CA LEU A 52 -4.79 22.10 5.73
C LEU A 52 -4.41 20.86 6.54
N GLY A 53 -4.01 19.77 5.89
CA GLY A 53 -3.70 18.50 6.54
C GLY A 53 -4.93 17.72 7.03
N ILE A 54 -6.11 18.03 6.47
CA ILE A 54 -7.34 17.26 6.77
C ILE A 54 -7.18 15.86 6.16
N ARG A 55 -7.50 14.82 6.94
CA ARG A 55 -7.34 13.43 6.50
C ARG A 55 -8.49 13.04 5.59
N ALA A 56 -8.18 12.80 4.31
CA ALA A 56 -9.13 12.23 3.37
C ALA A 56 -9.53 10.80 3.78
N SER A 57 -10.81 10.46 3.58
CA SER A 57 -11.38 9.16 3.96
C SER A 57 -10.65 7.97 3.31
N HIS A 58 -10.33 8.09 2.02
CA HIS A 58 -9.57 7.07 1.27
C HIS A 58 -8.17 6.86 1.86
N ARG A 59 -7.42 7.94 2.14
CA ARG A 59 -6.06 7.83 2.71
C ARG A 59 -6.07 7.16 4.08
N MET A 60 -7.07 7.46 4.91
CA MET A 60 -7.22 6.81 6.21
C MET A 60 -7.50 5.30 6.07
N ASN A 61 -8.30 4.91 5.08
CA ASN A 61 -8.59 3.53 4.78
C ASN A 61 -7.34 2.74 4.35
N VAL A 62 -6.56 3.31 3.41
CA VAL A 62 -5.28 2.73 2.99
C VAL A 62 -4.31 2.57 4.16
N ALA A 63 -4.19 3.59 5.03
CA ALA A 63 -3.33 3.51 6.21
C ALA A 63 -3.75 2.42 7.21
N LEU A 64 -5.06 2.22 7.40
CA LEU A 64 -5.58 1.13 8.24
C LEU A 64 -5.29 -0.25 7.65
N MET A 65 -5.39 -0.39 6.33
CA MET A 65 -5.04 -1.63 5.63
C MET A 65 -3.52 -1.90 5.67
N LEU A 66 -2.69 -0.86 5.57
CA LEU A 66 -1.23 -0.96 5.66
C LEU A 66 -0.78 -1.57 6.99
N ARG A 67 -1.49 -1.31 8.09
CA ARG A 67 -1.22 -1.96 9.40
C ARG A 67 -1.26 -3.48 9.31
N TRP A 68 -2.20 -4.07 8.57
CA TRP A 68 -2.28 -5.52 8.42
C TRP A 68 -1.15 -6.07 7.57
N VAL A 69 -0.81 -5.37 6.49
CA VAL A 69 0.34 -5.72 5.65
C VAL A 69 1.62 -5.69 6.48
N TRP A 70 1.82 -4.66 7.29
CA TRP A 70 2.96 -4.56 8.20
C TRP A 70 3.05 -5.74 9.17
N ARG A 71 1.93 -6.16 9.77
CA ARG A 71 1.89 -7.34 10.64
C ARG A 71 2.25 -8.63 9.91
N ILE A 72 1.84 -8.76 8.64
CA ILE A 72 2.19 -9.93 7.83
C ILE A 72 3.69 -9.94 7.53
N LEU A 73 4.26 -8.78 7.18
CA LEU A 73 5.69 -8.61 6.89
C LEU A 73 6.56 -8.87 8.11
N GLN A 74 6.21 -8.31 9.27
CA GLN A 74 6.94 -8.50 10.54
C GLN A 74 6.77 -9.88 11.16
N ALA A 75 6.02 -10.77 10.50
CA ALA A 75 5.63 -12.07 11.03
C ALA A 75 4.95 -12.00 12.42
N ASP A 76 4.34 -10.86 12.76
CA ASP A 76 3.71 -10.59 14.06
C ASP A 76 2.25 -11.07 14.07
N GLY A 77 2.10 -12.39 14.20
CA GLY A 77 0.79 -13.02 14.29
C GLY A 77 0.85 -14.50 14.69
N GLY A 78 -0.22 -14.97 15.31
CA GLY A 78 -0.41 -16.39 15.66
C GLY A 78 -0.94 -17.21 14.48
N LEU A 79 -1.82 -18.17 14.76
CA LEU A 79 -2.38 -19.12 13.79
C LEU A 79 -3.00 -18.48 12.54
N TRP A 80 -3.66 -17.32 12.67
CA TRP A 80 -4.26 -16.62 11.54
C TRP A 80 -3.22 -16.23 10.47
N LEU A 81 -2.01 -15.86 10.91
CA LEU A 81 -0.94 -15.46 10.01
C LEU A 81 -0.36 -16.68 9.29
N GLN A 82 -0.19 -17.81 10.00
CA GLN A 82 0.23 -19.07 9.38
C GLN A 82 -0.77 -19.52 8.31
N LEU A 83 -2.07 -19.43 8.59
CA LEU A 83 -3.12 -19.74 7.63
C LEU A 83 -3.06 -18.84 6.39
N ILE A 84 -2.87 -17.53 6.57
CA ILE A 84 -2.74 -16.58 5.46
C ILE A 84 -1.47 -16.86 4.64
N LYS A 85 -0.34 -17.09 5.32
CA LYS A 85 0.93 -17.44 4.65
C LYS A 85 0.79 -18.72 3.83
N ALA A 86 0.20 -19.76 4.39
CA ALA A 86 -0.02 -21.03 3.69
C ALA A 86 -0.99 -20.88 2.51
N LYS A 87 -2.09 -20.14 2.68
CA LYS A 87 -3.13 -19.99 1.64
C LYS A 87 -2.71 -19.07 0.50
N TYR A 88 -2.08 -17.94 0.83
CA TYR A 88 -1.87 -16.83 -0.11
C TYR A 88 -0.42 -16.57 -0.48
N LEU A 89 0.53 -16.69 0.47
CA LEU A 89 1.94 -16.43 0.17
C LEU A 89 2.64 -17.66 -0.41
N ARG A 90 2.29 -18.88 0.03
CA ARG A 90 2.87 -20.15 -0.45
C ARG A 90 4.41 -20.16 -0.50
N GLY A 91 5.05 -19.46 0.44
CA GLY A 91 6.51 -19.33 0.51
C GLY A 91 7.11 -18.19 -0.33
N GLY A 92 6.31 -17.50 -1.15
CA GLY A 92 6.75 -16.32 -1.91
C GLY A 92 6.63 -14.99 -1.14
N PRO A 93 7.29 -13.93 -1.63
CA PRO A 93 7.21 -12.61 -1.03
C PRO A 93 5.83 -11.98 -1.25
N LEU A 94 5.36 -11.20 -0.27
CA LEU A 94 4.02 -10.58 -0.27
C LEU A 94 3.77 -9.76 -1.54
N LEU A 95 4.81 -9.09 -2.04
CA LEU A 95 4.77 -8.24 -3.23
C LEU A 95 4.91 -9.03 -4.55
N ALA A 96 5.21 -10.34 -4.54
CA ALA A 96 5.16 -11.16 -5.75
C ALA A 96 3.80 -11.83 -5.97
N CYS A 97 3.03 -12.06 -4.90
CA CYS A 97 1.80 -12.83 -5.00
C CYS A 97 0.78 -12.13 -5.91
N SER A 98 0.31 -12.85 -6.94
CA SER A 98 -0.78 -12.48 -7.85
C SER A 98 -2.05 -13.28 -7.53
N LEU A 99 -3.22 -12.71 -7.80
CA LEU A 99 -4.49 -13.12 -7.23
C LEU A 99 -5.51 -13.45 -8.33
N ALA A 100 -5.78 -14.74 -8.54
CA ALA A 100 -6.98 -15.16 -9.27
C ALA A 100 -8.17 -15.37 -8.30
N ASN A 101 -7.95 -15.95 -7.11
CA ASN A 101 -9.02 -16.34 -6.18
C ASN A 101 -8.69 -16.00 -4.71
N GLY A 102 -9.49 -15.16 -4.04
CA GLY A 102 -9.26 -14.78 -2.64
C GLY A 102 -10.39 -13.97 -2.00
N LEU A 103 -10.36 -13.85 -0.65
CA LEU A 103 -11.31 -13.03 0.10
C LEU A 103 -11.19 -11.55 -0.28
N GLN A 104 -12.26 -10.78 -0.09
CA GLN A 104 -12.29 -9.34 -0.37
C GLN A 104 -11.21 -8.55 0.38
N SER A 105 -10.85 -8.98 1.59
CA SER A 105 -9.74 -8.41 2.35
C SER A 105 -8.38 -8.63 1.67
N TRP A 106 -8.15 -9.80 1.06
CA TRP A 106 -6.93 -10.08 0.30
C TRP A 106 -6.87 -9.28 -1.01
N LYS A 107 -8.01 -9.13 -1.70
CA LYS A 107 -8.11 -8.25 -2.88
C LYS A 107 -7.80 -6.79 -2.53
N SER A 108 -8.27 -6.34 -1.36
CA SER A 108 -7.98 -5.01 -0.82
C SER A 108 -6.50 -4.79 -0.49
N ILE A 109 -5.81 -5.81 0.03
CA ILE A 109 -4.36 -5.77 0.24
C ILE A 109 -3.61 -5.67 -1.09
N GLN A 110 -4.07 -6.39 -2.12
CA GLN A 110 -3.45 -6.32 -3.44
C GLN A 110 -3.70 -4.96 -4.14
N SER A 111 -4.85 -4.33 -3.94
CA SER A 111 -5.12 -3.03 -4.56
C SER A 111 -4.19 -1.93 -4.04
N ILE A 112 -3.78 -2.01 -2.76
CA ILE A 112 -2.85 -1.05 -2.14
C ILE A 112 -1.37 -1.43 -2.32
N LYS A 113 -1.08 -2.51 -3.04
CA LYS A 113 0.28 -3.04 -3.23
C LYS A 113 1.26 -2.01 -3.81
N ASN A 114 0.76 -1.18 -4.73
CA ASN A 114 1.55 -0.10 -5.32
C ASN A 114 1.80 1.04 -4.32
N ASP A 115 0.84 1.35 -3.45
CA ASP A 115 1.02 2.36 -2.41
C ASP A 115 2.02 1.88 -1.36
N ILE A 116 2.02 0.58 -1.06
CA ILE A 116 2.99 -0.06 -0.15
C ILE A 116 4.40 0.02 -0.73
N SER A 117 4.58 -0.35 -2.00
CA SER A 117 5.92 -0.41 -2.60
C SER A 117 6.61 0.95 -2.66
N LEU A 118 5.85 2.05 -2.70
CA LEU A 118 6.38 3.41 -2.65
C LEU A 118 6.83 3.85 -1.24
N GLY A 119 6.31 3.24 -0.18
CA GLY A 119 6.59 3.62 1.21
C GLY A 119 7.38 2.59 2.02
N LEU A 120 7.73 1.45 1.42
CA LEU A 120 8.42 0.36 2.09
C LEU A 120 9.93 0.50 1.93
N LEU A 121 10.66 0.45 3.05
CA LEU A 121 12.10 0.24 3.05
C LEU A 121 12.35 -1.18 3.54
N VAL A 122 12.99 -2.00 2.70
CA VAL A 122 13.29 -3.41 3.03
C VAL A 122 14.75 -3.51 3.44
N SER A 123 15.01 -3.94 4.68
CA SER A 123 16.35 -4.34 5.10
C SER A 123 16.57 -5.81 4.77
N VAL A 124 17.57 -6.13 3.96
CA VAL A 124 17.87 -7.52 3.57
C VAL A 124 18.55 -8.24 4.73
N GLY A 125 17.87 -9.25 5.27
CA GLY A 125 18.46 -10.24 6.17
C GLY A 125 19.03 -11.41 5.38
N ASN A 126 18.33 -12.54 5.42
CA ASN A 126 18.73 -13.77 4.70
C ASN A 126 18.37 -13.78 3.20
N GLY A 127 17.74 -12.74 2.68
CA GLY A 127 17.36 -12.60 1.26
C GLY A 127 16.24 -13.52 0.76
N SER A 128 15.68 -14.41 1.59
CA SER A 128 14.73 -15.45 1.15
C SER A 128 13.31 -14.95 0.93
N GLY A 129 13.02 -13.71 1.31
CA GLY A 129 11.71 -13.07 1.20
C GLY A 129 11.74 -11.73 0.46
N THR A 130 12.83 -11.46 -0.27
CA THR A 130 13.04 -10.19 -0.97
C THR A 130 13.40 -10.47 -2.41
N GLN A 131 12.65 -9.90 -3.34
CA GLN A 131 12.93 -9.98 -4.78
C GLN A 131 14.03 -8.99 -5.14
N PHE A 132 15.02 -9.47 -5.88
CA PHE A 132 16.18 -8.67 -6.26
C PHE A 132 15.79 -7.43 -7.07
N TRP A 133 14.92 -7.58 -8.08
CA TRP A 133 14.56 -6.48 -8.98
C TRP A 133 13.36 -5.64 -8.55
N LEU A 134 12.37 -6.29 -7.92
CA LEU A 134 11.04 -5.72 -7.70
C LEU A 134 10.91 -5.02 -6.35
N ASP A 135 11.66 -5.44 -5.34
CA ASP A 135 11.53 -4.89 -3.99
C ASP A 135 12.53 -3.74 -3.74
N PRO A 136 12.14 -2.67 -3.02
CA PRO A 136 13.01 -1.54 -2.67
C PRO A 136 13.92 -1.89 -1.49
N TRP A 137 14.94 -2.70 -1.75
CA TRP A 137 15.90 -3.14 -0.73
C TRP A 137 17.25 -2.42 -0.80
N LEU A 138 17.48 -1.63 -1.85
CA LEU A 138 18.69 -0.83 -2.04
C LEU A 138 18.29 0.63 -2.26
N ASP A 139 18.72 1.53 -1.37
CA ASP A 139 18.43 2.97 -1.37
C ASP A 139 16.92 3.35 -1.41
N GLY A 140 16.02 2.41 -1.09
CA GLY A 140 14.59 2.65 -1.04
C GLY A 140 13.87 2.71 -2.39
N GLU A 141 14.56 2.35 -3.48
CA GLU A 141 13.94 2.21 -4.81
C GLU A 141 14.16 0.81 -5.38
N PRO A 142 13.19 0.22 -6.11
CA PRO A 142 13.38 -1.04 -6.81
C PRO A 142 14.46 -0.94 -7.90
N LEU A 143 15.36 -1.92 -7.96
CA LEU A 143 16.46 -1.95 -8.95
C LEU A 143 15.96 -1.91 -10.41
N ARG A 144 14.76 -2.42 -10.70
CA ARG A 144 14.15 -2.33 -12.04
C ARG A 144 13.94 -0.90 -12.53
N LEU A 145 13.70 0.04 -11.61
CA LEU A 145 13.49 1.46 -11.95
C LEU A 145 14.84 2.16 -12.18
N ARG A 146 15.85 1.80 -11.39
CA ARG A 146 17.21 2.35 -11.50
C ARG A 146 17.97 1.82 -12.71
N PHE A 147 17.79 0.53 -13.05
CA PHE A 147 18.50 -0.15 -14.14
C PHE A 147 17.54 -0.85 -15.12
N PRO A 148 16.71 -0.10 -15.86
CA PRO A 148 15.69 -0.69 -16.74
C PRO A 148 16.26 -1.52 -17.88
N ARG A 149 17.47 -1.18 -18.37
CA ARG A 149 18.15 -1.95 -19.43
C ARG A 149 18.64 -3.31 -18.96
N LEU A 150 19.16 -3.38 -17.73
CA LEU A 150 19.61 -4.65 -17.13
C LEU A 150 18.42 -5.54 -16.79
N PHE A 151 17.33 -4.94 -16.29
CA PHE A 151 16.08 -5.66 -16.05
C PHE A 151 15.50 -6.26 -17.34
N ALA A 152 15.59 -5.55 -18.48
CA ALA A 152 15.05 -6.02 -19.76
C ALA A 152 15.79 -7.23 -20.36
N ILE A 153 17.04 -7.46 -19.97
CA ILE A 153 17.86 -8.59 -20.44
C ILE A 153 17.98 -9.70 -19.39
N CYS A 154 17.31 -9.56 -18.24
CA CYS A 154 17.37 -10.52 -17.16
C CYS A 154 16.55 -11.77 -17.49
N ASP A 155 17.12 -12.95 -17.21
CA ASP A 155 16.47 -14.25 -17.46
C ASP A 155 15.32 -14.50 -16.45
N ASP A 156 15.54 -14.23 -15.16
CA ASP A 156 14.51 -14.28 -14.11
C ASP A 156 14.31 -12.92 -13.41
N PRO A 157 13.29 -12.12 -13.80
CA PRO A 157 12.99 -10.84 -13.17
C PRO A 157 12.41 -10.96 -11.75
N THR A 158 12.06 -12.17 -11.30
CA THR A 158 11.47 -12.45 -9.97
C THR A 158 12.43 -13.13 -8.99
N ILE A 159 13.71 -13.26 -9.37
CA ILE A 159 14.73 -13.92 -8.54
C ILE A 159 14.82 -13.31 -7.13
N LEU A 160 14.97 -14.18 -6.13
CA LEU A 160 15.16 -13.80 -4.73
C LEU A 160 16.63 -13.44 -4.48
N VAL A 161 16.87 -12.48 -3.58
CA VAL A 161 18.22 -12.05 -3.21
C VAL A 161 19.06 -13.22 -2.65
N SER A 162 18.42 -14.15 -1.93
CA SER A 162 19.12 -15.35 -1.43
C SER A 162 19.58 -16.29 -2.54
N ALA A 163 18.84 -16.36 -3.65
CA ALA A 163 19.17 -17.25 -4.77
C ALA A 163 20.29 -16.64 -5.62
N SER A 164 20.23 -15.33 -5.88
CA SER A 164 21.27 -14.63 -6.65
C SER A 164 22.63 -14.57 -5.93
N ALA A 165 22.64 -14.57 -4.59
CA ALA A 165 23.89 -14.49 -3.82
C ALA A 165 24.66 -15.83 -3.74
N LEU A 166 24.03 -16.96 -4.10
CA LEU A 166 24.63 -18.30 -4.01
C LEU A 166 25.32 -18.74 -5.32
N GLU A 167 25.14 -18.01 -6.43
CA GLU A 167 25.76 -18.35 -7.72
C GLU A 167 27.19 -17.81 -7.86
N ASP A 168 27.64 -16.91 -6.98
CA ASP A 168 28.97 -16.29 -6.99
C ASP A 168 29.98 -16.94 -6.01
N GLY A 169 29.73 -18.19 -5.57
CA GLY A 169 30.55 -18.93 -4.57
C GLY A 169 31.31 -20.12 -5.12
#